data_AF-A0AB37SH84-F1
#
_entry.id   AF-A0AB37SH84-F1
#
_cell.length_a   1.000
_cell.length_b   1.000
_cell.length_c   1.000
_cell.angle_alpha   90.00
_cell.angle_beta   90.00
_cell.angle_gamma   90.00
#
_symmetry.space_group_name_H-M   'P 1'
#
loop_
_entity.id
_entity.type
_entity.pdbx_description
1 polymer ?
#
loop_
_entity_poly.entity_id
_entity_poly.type
_entity_poly.pdbx_seq_one_letter_code
_entity_poly.pdbx_strand_id
1 'polypeptide(L)' 'MPTISVYGFNPDSGPSAFGAQATCDNLNEDHPTWAVTLAYTASTTTAVFTSATASDADLRAALEAAYPPASYHVV' A
#
# COMPACT_ATOMS: atom_id res chain seq x y z
N MET A 1 -2.06 -13.42 7.18
CA MET A 1 -1.72 -11.99 7.20
C MET A 1 -1.45 -11.62 5.75
N PRO A 2 -2.30 -10.83 5.11
CA PRO A 2 -2.07 -10.40 3.74
C PRO A 2 -0.93 -9.39 3.68
N THR A 3 -0.09 -9.55 2.67
CA THR A 3 1.01 -8.64 2.34
C THR A 3 0.85 -8.27 0.88
N ILE A 4 0.67 -6.99 0.61
CA ILE A 4 0.40 -6.46 -0.73
C ILE A 4 1.46 -5.42 -1.05
N SER A 5 2.07 -5.59 -2.23
CA SER A 5 3.11 -4.70 -2.74
C SER A 5 2.52 -3.74 -3.75
N VAL A 6 2.84 -2.46 -3.62
CA VAL A 6 2.51 -1.39 -4.55
C VAL A 6 3.79 -0.87 -5.17
N TYR A 7 3.85 -0.88 -6.50
CA TYR A 7 4.94 -0.31 -7.28
C TYR A 7 4.39 0.55 -8.42
N GLY A 8 5.16 1.52 -8.89
CA GLY A 8 4.80 2.32 -10.06
C GLY A 8 5.02 1.55 -11.36
N PHE A 9 4.36 1.95 -12.44
CA PHE A 9 4.63 1.41 -13.78
C PHE A 9 6.06 1.72 -14.28
N ASN A 10 6.70 2.75 -13.71
CA ASN A 10 8.13 3.04 -13.87
C ASN A 10 8.78 3.13 -12.47
N PRO A 11 10.05 2.73 -12.31
CA PRO A 11 10.77 2.83 -11.03
C PRO A 11 10.89 4.29 -10.52
N ASP A 12 10.80 5.29 -11.41
CA ASP A 12 10.74 6.72 -11.07
C ASP A 12 9.33 7.22 -10.73
N SER A 13 8.31 6.38 -10.81
CA SER A 13 6.89 6.76 -10.69
C SER A 13 6.12 5.96 -9.63
N GLY A 14 6.81 5.20 -8.77
CA GLY A 14 6.18 4.51 -7.65
C GLY A 14 5.74 5.44 -6.53
N PRO A 15 4.98 4.91 -5.54
CA PRO A 15 4.55 5.68 -4.39
C PRO A 15 5.75 6.35 -3.72
N SER A 16 5.63 7.63 -3.37
CA SER A 16 6.64 8.29 -2.54
C SER A 16 6.58 7.73 -1.11
N ALA A 17 7.71 7.74 -0.39
CA ALA A 17 7.76 7.29 1.00
C ALA A 17 6.69 7.96 1.88
N PHE A 18 6.55 9.29 1.74
CA PHE A 18 5.54 10.06 2.46
C PHE A 18 4.11 9.72 2.03
N GLY A 19 3.87 9.51 0.74
CA GLY A 19 2.56 9.09 0.24
C GLY A 19 2.18 7.70 0.74
N ALA A 20 3.11 6.75 0.71
CA ALA A 20 2.91 5.40 1.24
C ALA A 20 2.62 5.41 2.74
N GLN A 21 3.34 6.23 3.52
CA GLN A 21 3.08 6.36 4.95
C GLN A 21 1.69 6.95 5.21
N ALA A 22 1.32 8.02 4.50
CA ALA A 22 -0.01 8.61 4.63
C ALA A 22 -1.12 7.62 4.29
N THR A 23 -0.95 6.79 3.26
CA THR A 23 -1.90 5.71 2.95
C THR A 23 -1.97 4.67 4.07
N CYS A 24 -0.84 4.28 4.65
CA CYS A 24 -0.82 3.36 5.79
C CYS A 24 -1.56 3.93 7.01
N ASP A 25 -1.37 5.21 7.30
CA ASP A 25 -2.01 5.90 8.42
C ASP A 25 -3.52 6.01 8.19
N ASN A 26 -3.95 6.43 6.99
CA ASN A 26 -5.36 6.50 6.62
C ASN A 26 -6.05 5.14 6.71
N LEU A 27 -5.41 4.05 6.24
CA LEU A 27 -5.96 2.70 6.35
C LEU A 27 -6.16 2.28 7.81
N ASN A 28 -5.26 2.67 8.72
CA ASN A 28 -5.41 2.41 10.14
C ASN A 28 -6.40 3.35 10.82
N GLU A 29 -6.62 4.56 10.30
CA GLU A 29 -7.66 5.47 10.80
C GLU A 29 -9.06 4.98 10.41
N ASP A 30 -9.25 4.61 9.13
CA ASP A 30 -10.50 4.09 8.59
C ASP A 30 -10.81 2.67 9.11
N HIS A 31 -9.76 1.88 9.34
CA HIS A 31 -9.85 0.52 9.86
C HIS A 31 -8.90 0.28 11.05
N PRO A 32 -9.25 0.76 12.26
CA PRO A 32 -8.38 0.69 13.45
C PRO A 32 -7.95 -0.73 13.84
N THR A 33 -8.69 -1.75 13.42
CA THR A 33 -8.38 -3.14 13.71
C THR A 33 -7.39 -3.76 12.73
N TRP A 34 -7.16 -3.18 11.55
CA TRP A 34 -6.33 -3.75 10.48
C TRP A 34 -4.85 -3.80 10.84
N ALA A 35 -4.39 -2.88 11.70
CA ALA A 35 -2.99 -2.80 12.15
C ALA A 35 -2.01 -2.95 10.98
N VAL A 36 -2.23 -2.15 9.93
CA VAL A 36 -1.43 -2.12 8.72
C VAL A 36 -0.05 -1.57 9.05
N THR A 37 0.97 -2.24 8.53
CA THR A 37 2.38 -1.81 8.60
C THR A 37 2.93 -1.61 7.20
N LEU A 38 3.87 -0.69 7.07
CA LEU A 38 4.50 -0.33 5.80
C LEU A 38 5.99 -0.67 5.82
N ALA A 39 6.47 -1.33 4.77
CA ALA A 39 7.88 -1.42 4.43
C ALA A 39 8.11 -0.72 3.08
N TYR A 40 8.90 0.36 3.08
CA TYR A 40 9.20 1.14 1.88
C TYR A 40 10.64 0.94 1.42
N THR A 41 10.83 0.67 0.13
CA THR A 41 12.15 0.54 -0.51
C THR A 41 12.40 1.69 -1.47
N ALA A 42 13.30 2.59 -1.10
CA ALA A 42 13.55 3.83 -1.85
C ALA A 42 14.19 3.62 -3.23
N SER A 43 15.04 2.60 -3.40
CA SER A 43 15.73 2.32 -4.67
C SER A 43 14.81 1.88 -5.80
N THR A 44 13.61 1.37 -5.47
CA THR A 44 12.62 0.86 -6.43
C THR A 44 11.25 1.52 -6.24
N THR A 45 11.17 2.56 -5.40
CA THR A 45 9.92 3.24 -4.99
C THR A 45 8.79 2.27 -4.65
N THR A 46 9.12 1.15 -4.01
CA THR A 46 8.19 0.05 -3.71
C THR A 46 7.66 0.19 -2.28
N ALA A 47 6.34 0.15 -2.12
CA ALA A 47 5.66 0.16 -0.83
C ALA A 47 5.00 -1.19 -0.57
N VAL A 48 5.33 -1.84 0.54
CA VAL A 48 4.76 -3.13 0.93
C VAL A 48 3.89 -2.92 2.17
N PHE A 49 2.60 -3.15 2.03
CA PHE A 49 1.61 -3.02 3.10
C PHE A 49 1.25 -4.40 3.64
N THR A 50 1.37 -4.59 4.95
CA THR A 50 1.01 -5.84 5.62
C THR A 50 -0.02 -5.57 6.68
N SER A 51 -1.18 -6.24 6.60
CA SER A 51 -2.22 -6.17 7.63
C SER A 51 -2.21 -7.41 8.52
N ALA A 52 -2.45 -7.22 9.81
CA ALA A 52 -2.56 -8.31 10.76
C ALA A 52 -3.93 -9.01 10.69
N THR A 53 -4.99 -8.27 10.38
CA THR A 53 -6.38 -8.74 10.53
C THR A 53 -7.26 -8.56 9.29
N ALA A 54 -6.90 -7.69 8.35
CA ALA A 54 -7.64 -7.53 7.10
C ALA A 54 -7.58 -8.82 6.27
N SER A 55 -8.61 -9.03 5.46
CA SER A 55 -8.53 -10.02 4.40
C SER A 55 -7.66 -9.50 3.24
N ASP A 56 -7.12 -10.42 2.45
CA ASP A 56 -6.34 -10.07 1.25
C ASP A 56 -7.16 -9.28 0.23
N ALA A 57 -8.44 -9.64 0.05
CA ALA A 57 -9.35 -8.93 -0.85
C ALA A 57 -9.66 -7.51 -0.37
N ASP A 58 -9.92 -7.32 0.92
CA ASP A 58 -10.24 -5.99 1.48
C ASP A 58 -9.02 -5.06 1.43
N LEU A 59 -7.85 -5.57 1.82
CA LEU A 59 -6.60 -4.80 1.77
C LEU A 59 -6.26 -4.44 0.31
N ARG A 60 -6.43 -5.37 -0.64
CA ARG A 60 -6.18 -5.10 -2.06
C ARG A 60 -7.14 -4.03 -2.59
N ALA A 61 -8.42 -4.16 -2.33
CA ALA A 61 -9.43 -3.19 -2.79
C ALA A 61 -9.16 -1.79 -2.23
N ALA A 62 -8.77 -1.68 -0.96
CA ALA A 62 -8.43 -0.39 -0.34
C ALA A 62 -7.16 0.22 -0.97
N LEU A 63 -6.14 -0.59 -1.26
CA LEU A 63 -4.93 -0.14 -1.93
C LEU A 63 -5.16 0.24 -3.39
N GLU A 64 -5.99 -0.48 -4.13
CA GLU A 64 -6.37 -0.13 -5.52
C GLU A 64 -7.17 1.17 -5.58
N ALA A 65 -7.97 1.47 -4.55
CA ALA A 65 -8.65 2.75 -4.43
C ALA A 65 -7.68 3.91 -4.16
N ALA A 66 -6.67 3.69 -3.32
CA ALA A 66 -5.62 4.68 -3.03
C ALA A 66 -4.59 4.83 -4.18
N TYR A 67 -4.35 3.75 -4.92
CA TYR A 67 -3.36 3.65 -5.99
C TYR A 67 -4.02 3.15 -7.28
N PRO A 68 -4.53 4.06 -8.13
CA PRO A 68 -5.23 3.69 -9.34
C PRO A 68 -4.35 2.87 -10.30
N PRO A 69 -4.92 1.85 -10.97
CA PRO A 69 -4.17 0.96 -11.86
C PRO A 69 -3.63 1.64 -13.12
N ALA A 70 -3.97 2.91 -13.36
CA ALA A 70 -3.40 3.71 -14.44
C ALA A 70 -1.93 4.10 -14.19
N SER A 71 -1.52 4.16 -12.92
CA SER A 71 -0.19 4.63 -12.50
C SER A 71 0.56 3.65 -11.62
N TYR A 72 -0.15 2.70 -11.01
CA TYR A 72 0.39 1.77 -10.03
C TYR A 72 -0.01 0.33 -10.32
N HIS A 73 0.83 -0.59 -9.87
CA HIS A 73 0.54 -2.01 -9.80
C HIS A 73 0.45 -2.42 -8.34
N VAL A 74 -0.66 -3.10 -8.00
CA VAL A 74 -0.94 -3.66 -6.68
C VAL A 74 -0.87 -5.19 -6.81
N VAL A 75 0.02 -5.84 -6.06
CA VAL A 75 0.30 -7.29 -6.12
C VAL A 75 0.19 -7.92 -4.75
#